data_AF-A0A9W8D6U5-F1
#
_entry.id   AF-A0A9W8D6U5-F1
#
_cell.length_a   1.000
_cell.length_b   1.000
_cell.length_c   1.000
_cell.angle_alpha   90.00
_cell.angle_beta   90.00
_cell.angle_gamma   90.00
#
_symmetry.space_group_name_H-M   'P 1'
#
loop_
_entity.id
_entity.type
_entity.pdbx_description
1 polymer ?
#
loop_
_entity_poly.entity_id
_entity_poly.type
_entity_poly.pdbx_seq_one_letter_code
_entity_poly.pdbx_strand_id
1 'polypeptide(L)'
;MEHSEYSDFLTEADIIAAPKLSNDKKRELVSQSFARTASNGDVNALERVWETCRGSQWVDIDYRDDQGSTPLICASCFGHTHIAELLLEYGASPHTPKG
;
A
#
# COMPACT_ATOMS: atom_id res chain seq x y z
N MET A 1 22.32 -9.70 5.55
CA MET A 1 20.88 -9.49 5.80
C MET A 1 20.65 -8.01 5.53
N GLU A 2 20.59 -7.63 4.25
CA GLU A 2 20.67 -6.22 3.81
C GLU A 2 19.54 -5.94 2.81
N HIS A 3 18.29 -6.02 3.26
CA HIS A 3 17.15 -5.49 2.49
C HIS A 3 16.02 -5.14 3.47
N SER A 4 16.16 -4.06 4.25
CA SER A 4 14.99 -3.50 4.96
C SER A 4 15.15 -2.03 5.37
N GLU A 5 16.36 -1.54 5.63
CA GLU A 5 16.51 -0.20 6.23
C GLU A 5 16.28 0.99 5.28
N TYR A 6 16.20 0.78 3.96
CA TYR A 6 15.95 1.87 3.01
C TYR A 6 14.46 2.21 2.85
N SER A 7 13.58 1.25 3.15
CA SER A 7 12.12 1.39 2.98
C SER A 7 11.46 2.11 4.14
N ASP A 8 12.07 2.13 5.33
CA ASP A 8 11.41 2.60 6.55
C ASP A 8 11.51 4.12 6.75
N PHE A 9 12.40 4.81 6.01
CA PHE A 9 12.63 6.25 6.16
C PHE A 9 12.21 7.11 4.95
N LEU A 10 11.82 6.50 3.84
CA LEU A 10 11.38 7.24 2.66
C LEU A 10 9.87 7.42 2.71
N THR A 11 9.42 8.67 2.60
CA THR A 11 8.00 8.94 2.41
C THR A 11 7.57 8.57 0.99
N GLU A 12 6.28 8.35 0.78
CA GLU A 12 5.74 8.00 -0.53
C GLU A 12 5.97 9.13 -1.54
N ALA A 13 5.99 10.38 -1.07
CA ALA A 13 6.37 11.52 -1.88
C ALA A 13 7.83 11.43 -2.36
N ASP A 14 8.76 11.02 -1.49
CA ASP A 14 10.17 10.85 -1.86
C ASP A 14 10.36 9.70 -2.86
N ILE A 15 9.62 8.59 -2.68
CA ILE A 15 9.63 7.46 -3.61
C ILE A 15 9.20 7.91 -5.01
N ILE A 16 8.10 8.67 -5.11
CA ILE A 16 7.59 9.16 -6.40
C ILE A 16 8.54 10.18 -7.03
N ALA A 17 9.13 11.06 -6.21
CA ALA A 17 10.08 12.09 -6.66
C ALA A 17 11.45 11.51 -7.05
N ALA A 18 11.81 10.30 -6.58
CA ALA A 18 13.11 9.71 -6.82
C ALA A 18 13.35 9.48 -8.34
N PRO A 19 14.33 10.16 -8.97
CA PRO A 19 14.61 9.98 -10.40
C PRO A 19 15.35 8.66 -10.68
N LYS A 20 15.93 8.03 -9.65
CA LYS A 20 16.70 6.78 -9.75
C LYS A 20 15.81 5.53 -9.81
N LEU A 21 14.54 5.64 -9.45
CA LEU A 21 13.61 4.51 -9.42
C LEU A 21 12.80 4.43 -10.71
N SER A 22 12.66 3.22 -11.25
CA SER A 22 11.69 2.95 -12.33
C SER A 22 10.26 3.15 -11.82
N ASN A 23 9.33 3.49 -12.71
CA ASN A 23 7.91 3.58 -12.39
C ASN A 23 7.38 2.28 -11.76
N ASP A 24 7.83 1.11 -12.23
CA ASP A 24 7.42 -0.18 -11.64
C ASP A 24 7.88 -0.31 -10.20
N LYS A 25 9.13 0.10 -9.92
CA LYS A 25 9.68 0.04 -8.55
C LYS A 25 9.03 1.05 -7.62
N LYS A 26 8.67 2.22 -8.15
CA LYS A 26 7.88 3.22 -7.41
C LYS A 26 6.52 2.66 -7.02
N ARG A 27 5.81 2.05 -7.98
CA ARG A 27 4.52 1.40 -7.74
C ARG A 27 4.63 0.31 -6.68
N GLU A 28 5.63 -0.55 -6.78
CA GLU A 28 5.88 -1.61 -5.81
C GLU A 28 6.11 -1.06 -4.38
N LEU A 29 7.04 -0.11 -4.22
CA LEU A 29 7.37 0.45 -2.91
C LEU A 29 6.20 1.23 -2.28
N VAL A 30 5.49 2.03 -3.07
CA VAL A 30 4.30 2.75 -2.62
C VAL A 30 3.20 1.77 -2.20
N SER A 31 2.96 0.71 -2.99
CA SER A 31 1.95 -0.31 -2.68
C SER A 31 2.31 -1.11 -1.43
N GLN A 32 3.59 -1.42 -1.23
CA GLN A 32 4.08 -2.06 -0.02
C GLN A 32 3.90 -1.16 1.21
N SER A 33 4.19 0.14 1.11
CA SER A 33 3.92 1.10 2.19
C SER A 33 2.43 1.16 2.51
N PHE A 34 1.60 1.25 1.48
CA PHE A 34 0.14 1.27 1.61
C PHE A 34 -0.43 -0.01 2.25
N ALA A 35 0.09 -1.18 1.90
CA ALA A 35 -0.29 -2.43 2.57
C ALA A 35 0.11 -2.45 4.04
N ARG A 36 1.25 -1.85 4.39
CA ARG A 36 1.73 -1.75 5.77
C ARG A 36 0.87 -0.81 6.61
N THR A 37 0.47 0.35 6.07
CA THR A 37 -0.46 1.26 6.78
C THR A 37 -1.80 0.58 7.04
N ALA A 38 -2.30 -0.18 6.06
CA ALA A 38 -3.52 -0.97 6.23
C ALA A 38 -3.40 -2.05 7.32
N SER A 39 -2.24 -2.72 7.39
CA SER A 39 -1.93 -3.74 8.40
C SER A 39 -1.82 -3.18 9.81
N ASN A 40 -1.34 -1.93 9.96
CA ASN A 40 -1.16 -1.27 11.25
C ASN A 40 -2.42 -0.55 11.77
N GLY A 41 -3.45 -0.41 10.92
CA GLY A 41 -4.69 0.27 11.29
C GLY A 41 -4.59 1.81 11.27
N ASP A 42 -3.56 2.38 10.64
CA ASP A 42 -3.37 3.83 10.59
C ASP A 42 -4.15 4.43 9.40
N VAL A 43 -5.36 4.87 9.71
CA VAL A 43 -6.30 5.46 8.75
C VAL A 43 -5.76 6.76 8.17
N ASN A 44 -5.21 7.63 9.01
CA ASN A 44 -4.70 8.92 8.58
C ASN A 44 -3.49 8.75 7.64
N ALA A 45 -2.63 7.78 7.93
CA ALA A 45 -1.54 7.42 7.04
C ALA A 45 -2.07 6.85 5.72
N LEU A 46 -3.05 5.94 5.77
CA LEU A 46 -3.64 5.33 4.57
C LEU A 46 -4.23 6.37 3.62
N GLU A 47 -5.05 7.31 4.13
CA GLU A 47 -5.60 8.41 3.33
C GLU A 47 -4.50 9.32 2.79
N ARG A 48 -3.51 9.68 3.62
CA ARG A 48 -2.38 10.52 3.19
C ARG A 48 -1.62 9.87 2.03
N VAL A 49 -1.34 8.57 2.11
CA VAL A 49 -0.64 7.85 1.04
C VAL A 49 -1.49 7.85 -0.23
N TRP A 50 -2.78 7.56 -0.12
CA TRP A 50 -3.70 7.57 -1.25
C TRP A 50 -3.70 8.92 -1.97
N GLU A 51 -3.88 10.02 -1.23
CA GLU A 51 -3.92 11.37 -1.78
C GLU A 51 -2.56 11.80 -2.37
N THR A 52 -1.47 11.53 -1.66
CA THR A 52 -0.10 11.88 -2.10
C THR A 52 0.26 11.17 -3.41
N CYS A 53 -0.19 9.93 -3.56
CA CYS A 53 0.10 9.09 -4.69
C CYS A 53 -0.91 9.25 -5.84
N ARG A 54 -1.82 10.24 -5.76
CA ARG A 54 -2.94 10.40 -6.72
C ARG A 54 -3.74 9.09 -6.91
N GLY A 55 -3.88 8.29 -5.85
CA GLY A 55 -4.56 7.01 -5.84
C GLY A 55 -3.92 5.93 -6.72
N SER A 56 -4.77 5.26 -7.52
CA SER A 56 -4.44 4.08 -8.36
C SER A 56 -3.29 4.27 -9.37
N GLN A 57 -2.74 5.48 -9.54
CA GLN A 57 -1.60 5.71 -10.43
C GLN A 57 -0.32 5.05 -9.89
N TRP A 58 -0.04 5.21 -8.59
CA TRP A 58 1.15 4.64 -7.96
C TRP A 58 0.82 3.56 -6.93
N VAL A 59 -0.42 3.51 -6.43
CA VAL A 59 -0.88 2.49 -5.49
C VAL A 59 -1.60 1.37 -6.25
N ASP A 60 -1.10 0.14 -6.12
CA ASP A 60 -1.85 -1.05 -6.49
C ASP A 60 -2.63 -1.53 -5.26
N ILE A 61 -3.94 -1.28 -5.26
CA ILE A 61 -4.81 -1.56 -4.12
C ILE A 61 -5.00 -3.06 -3.85
N ASP A 62 -4.81 -3.89 -4.89
CA ASP A 62 -4.85 -5.35 -4.80
C ASP A 62 -3.42 -5.94 -4.72
N TYR A 63 -2.40 -5.11 -4.43
CA TYR A 63 -1.01 -5.55 -4.27
C TYR A 63 -0.91 -6.69 -3.28
N ARG A 64 -0.08 -7.69 -3.59
CA ARG A 64 0.17 -8.82 -2.71
C ARG A 64 1.57 -8.68 -2.13
N ASP A 65 1.65 -8.74 -0.82
CA ASP A 65 2.94 -8.83 -0.13
C ASP A 65 3.62 -10.19 -0.37
N ASP A 66 4.79 -10.39 0.25
CA ASP A 66 5.56 -11.64 0.14
C ASP A 66 4.81 -12.86 0.70
N GLN A 67 3.74 -12.65 1.47
CA GLN A 67 2.87 -13.70 2.01
C GLN A 67 1.63 -13.92 1.13
N GLY A 68 1.48 -13.18 0.03
CA GLY A 68 0.31 -13.22 -0.85
C GLY A 68 -0.89 -12.46 -0.30
N SER A 69 -0.73 -11.68 0.76
CA SER A 69 -1.82 -10.93 1.41
C SER A 69 -2.01 -9.58 0.74
N THR A 70 -3.26 -9.22 0.50
CA THR A 70 -3.63 -7.88 0.03
C THR A 70 -3.82 -6.92 1.21
N PRO A 71 -3.74 -5.59 1.01
CA PRO A 71 -4.06 -4.61 2.05
C PRO A 71 -5.39 -4.91 2.75
N LEU A 72 -6.40 -5.36 1.98
CA LEU A 72 -7.72 -5.71 2.51
C LEU A 72 -7.69 -6.97 3.37
N ILE A 73 -6.91 -7.99 2.98
CA ILE A 73 -6.70 -9.19 3.80
C ILE A 73 -6.03 -8.78 5.12
N CYS A 74 -4.96 -7.99 5.08
CA CYS A 74 -4.27 -7.54 6.29
C CYS A 74 -5.19 -6.77 7.22
N ALA A 75 -5.90 -5.75 6.71
CA ALA A 75 -6.85 -4.98 7.51
C ALA A 75 -7.94 -5.85 8.14
N SER A 76 -8.46 -6.84 7.39
CA SER A 76 -9.46 -7.78 7.89
C SER A 76 -8.90 -8.72 8.96
N CYS A 77 -7.69 -9.23 8.76
CA CYS A 77 -7.01 -10.14 9.70
C CYS A 77 -6.74 -9.48 11.06
N PHE A 78 -6.38 -8.19 11.06
CA PHE A 78 -6.11 -7.43 12.29
C PHE A 78 -7.34 -6.74 12.88
N GLY A 79 -8.52 -6.87 12.25
CA GLY A 79 -9.77 -6.27 12.74
C GLY A 79 -9.87 -4.76 12.53
N HIS A 80 -9.12 -4.21 11.57
CA HIS A 80 -9.16 -2.80 11.20
C HIS A 80 -10.32 -2.52 10.24
N THR A 81 -11.55 -2.63 10.73
CA THR A 81 -12.78 -2.49 9.93
C THR A 81 -12.83 -1.20 9.13
N HIS A 82 -12.44 -0.07 9.74
CA HIS A 82 -12.48 1.22 9.06
C HIS A 82 -11.49 1.32 7.88
N ILE A 83 -10.32 0.68 8.01
CA ILE A 83 -9.38 0.54 6.90
C ILE A 83 -9.98 -0.34 5.80
N ALA A 84 -10.59 -1.46 6.17
CA ALA A 84 -11.21 -2.37 5.20
C ALA A 84 -12.32 -1.66 4.41
N GLU A 85 -13.14 -0.84 5.08
CA GLU A 85 -14.15 0.01 4.44
C GLU A 85 -13.51 1.00 3.45
N LEU A 86 -12.50 1.75 3.87
CA LEU A 86 -11.78 2.69 2.99
C LEU A 86 -11.16 2.02 1.77
N LEU A 87 -10.54 0.86 1.96
CA LEU A 87 -9.98 0.08 0.86
C LEU A 87 -11.06 -0.31 -0.15
N LEU A 88 -12.22 -0.76 0.31
CA LEU A 88 -13.35 -1.08 -0.56
C LEU A 88 -13.89 0.18 -1.29
N GLU A 89 -13.96 1.32 -0.60
CA GLU A 89 -14.35 2.60 -1.22
C GLU A 89 -13.37 3.05 -2.30
N TYR A 90 -12.08 2.80 -2.11
CA TYR A 90 -11.02 3.05 -3.10
C TYR A 90 -11.00 2.02 -4.24
N GLY A 91 -11.87 1.01 -4.21
CA GLY A 91 -12.03 0.02 -5.26
C GLY A 91 -11.23 -1.27 -5.06
N ALA A 92 -10.80 -1.57 -3.83
CA ALA A 92 -10.20 -2.87 -3.50
C ALA A 92 -11.17 -4.00 -3.81
N SER A 93 -10.66 -5.11 -4.31
CA SER A 93 -11.50 -6.25 -4.65
C SER A 93 -11.75 -7.13 -3.41
N PRO A 94 -13.01 -7.29 -2.92
CA PRO A 94 -13.29 -8.15 -1.77
C PRO A 94 -13.07 -9.64 -2.03
N HIS A 95 -13.00 -10.04 -3.30
CA HIS A 95 -12.99 -11.45 -3.72
C HIS A 95 -11.66 -11.92 -4.32
N THR A 96 -10.58 -11.11 -4.31
CA THR A 96 -9.41 -11.26 -5.21
C THR A 96 -9.08 -12.71 -5.64
N PRO A 97 -9.26 -13.02 -6.94
CA PRO A 97 -8.06 -13.24 -7.74
C PRO A 97 -8.07 -12.37 -9.02
N LYS A 98 -6.97 -11.64 -9.27
CA LYS A 98 -6.56 -11.26 -10.63
C LYS A 98 -5.42 -12.18 -11.02
N GLY A 99 -5.79 -13.32 -11.60
CA GLY A 99 -4.92 -14.20 -12.36
C GLY A 99 -5.52 -14.36 -13.75
#